data_AF-A0A6A6EM06-F1
#
_entry.id   AF-A0A6A6EM06-F1
#
_cell.length_a   1.000
_cell.length_b   1.000
_cell.length_c   1.000
_cell.angle_alpha   90.00
_cell.angle_beta   90.00
_cell.angle_gamma   90.00
#
_symmetry.space_group_name_H-M   'P 1'
#
loop_
_entity.id
_entity.type
_entity.pdbx_description
1 polymer ?
#
loop_
_entity_poly.entity_id
_entity_poly.type
_entity_poly.pdbx_seq_one_letter_code
_entity_poly.pdbx_strand_id
1 'polypeptide(L)'
;MRLHTAHLEGFGAAVNAVIGIEESRECHIWGWEKTLPPLTAASLNGTFIPSFELHDWHDSAPLHSNSILLLALFAAAEHKNAKSRASIPGSDLLLSTISAGIVEDALGIACTQAGDLIMQHGFAARNGLCAALLAKGGYVGIKGSFPRAPGKDPPYLIDEVCKAFGNTWQLEGIRVKKHSAMAGTHCMIECIAALQDEYPDALIELGEWAFDHGGWGAKRPLNGDSRIDGGQRLMKHLEAPKSIPPGLSNQDILEKWRAITVTVIDDEKRRKIENVVLHLEGLDDLAELAELLKGKTANSIAR
;
A
#
# COMPACT_ATOMS: atom_id res chain seq x y z
N MET A 1 -33.48 12.75 16.11
CA MET A 1 -33.18 11.57 15.28
C MET A 1 -34.03 11.64 14.01
N ARG A 2 -33.46 11.65 12.80
CA ARG A 2 -34.20 11.76 11.53
C ARG A 2 -34.24 10.40 10.84
N LEU A 3 -35.36 9.67 10.92
CA LEU A 3 -35.54 8.34 10.33
C LEU A 3 -36.29 8.35 8.99
N HIS A 4 -36.83 9.50 8.57
CA HIS A 4 -37.70 9.62 7.39
C HIS A 4 -36.98 9.28 6.07
N THR A 5 -35.65 9.22 6.04
CA THR A 5 -34.86 8.89 4.85
C THR A 5 -34.50 7.41 4.75
N ALA A 6 -34.72 6.60 5.79
CA ALA A 6 -34.22 5.22 5.88
C ALA A 6 -34.81 4.27 4.81
N HIS A 7 -35.96 4.63 4.24
CA HIS A 7 -36.67 3.84 3.22
C HIS A 7 -36.79 4.56 1.87
N LEU A 8 -35.99 5.61 1.63
CA LEU A 8 -35.91 6.20 0.29
C LEU A 8 -35.36 5.18 -0.71
N GLU A 9 -35.78 5.30 -1.98
CA GLU A 9 -35.26 4.48 -3.07
C GLU A 9 -33.71 4.55 -3.11
N GLY A 10 -33.06 3.40 -3.30
CA GLY A 10 -31.60 3.24 -3.23
C GLY A 10 -31.05 2.87 -1.85
N PHE A 11 -31.67 3.30 -0.74
CA PHE A 11 -31.16 3.00 0.62
C PHE A 11 -31.43 1.55 1.05
N GLY A 12 -32.55 0.95 0.64
CA GLY A 12 -32.85 -0.46 0.95
C GLY A 12 -31.85 -1.44 0.33
N ALA A 13 -31.47 -1.20 -0.93
CA ALA A 13 -30.44 -2.00 -1.62
C ALA A 13 -29.06 -1.82 -0.97
N ALA A 14 -28.71 -0.58 -0.61
CA ALA A 14 -27.48 -0.27 0.13
C ALA A 14 -27.42 -0.97 1.51
N VAL A 15 -28.51 -0.93 2.27
CA VAL A 15 -28.62 -1.62 3.57
C VAL A 15 -28.44 -3.13 3.41
N ASN A 16 -29.15 -3.74 2.47
CA ASN A 16 -29.05 -5.19 2.22
C ASN A 16 -27.64 -5.59 1.75
N ALA A 17 -26.98 -4.76 0.94
CA ALA A 17 -25.60 -4.99 0.53
C ALA A 17 -24.67 -5.02 1.75
N VAL A 18 -24.73 -4.01 2.62
CA VAL A 18 -23.87 -3.94 3.82
C VAL A 18 -24.14 -5.10 4.78
N ILE A 19 -25.41 -5.43 5.05
CA ILE A 19 -25.77 -6.57 5.90
C ILE A 19 -25.20 -7.87 5.33
N GLY A 20 -25.42 -8.13 4.04
CA GLY A 20 -24.97 -9.37 3.40
C GLY A 20 -23.44 -9.53 3.40
N ILE A 21 -22.69 -8.43 3.46
CA ILE A 21 -21.24 -8.43 3.60
C ILE A 21 -20.83 -8.74 5.04
N GLU A 22 -21.42 -8.09 6.05
CA GLU A 22 -21.04 -8.28 7.46
C GLU A 22 -21.40 -9.66 8.02
N GLU A 23 -22.45 -10.29 7.47
CA GLU A 23 -22.83 -11.66 7.80
C GLU A 23 -21.90 -12.72 7.18
N SER A 24 -21.16 -12.34 6.13
CA SER A 24 -20.26 -13.23 5.39
C SER A 24 -18.92 -13.45 6.13
N ARG A 25 -18.24 -14.58 5.90
CA ARG A 25 -17.01 -14.99 6.61
C ARG A 25 -16.05 -15.79 5.71
N GLU A 26 -15.79 -15.28 4.52
CA GLU A 26 -15.00 -15.96 3.48
C GLU A 26 -13.62 -15.35 3.23
N CYS A 27 -13.36 -14.12 3.65
CA CYS A 27 -12.10 -13.44 3.31
C CYS A 27 -11.00 -13.79 4.32
N HIS A 28 -9.84 -14.21 3.81
CA HIS A 28 -8.73 -14.64 4.65
C HIS A 28 -8.05 -13.48 5.37
N ILE A 29 -7.66 -13.74 6.63
CA ILE A 29 -6.70 -12.89 7.34
C ILE A 29 -5.29 -13.39 7.01
N TRP A 30 -4.46 -12.54 6.40
CA TRP A 30 -3.13 -12.94 5.94
C TRP A 30 -2.23 -13.29 7.12
N GLY A 31 -1.62 -14.48 7.06
CA GLY A 31 -0.80 -15.01 8.15
C GLY A 31 -1.58 -15.61 9.33
N TRP A 32 -2.89 -15.85 9.19
CA TRP A 32 -3.74 -16.47 10.21
C TRP A 32 -4.62 -17.57 9.63
N GLU A 33 -5.03 -18.52 10.47
CA GLU A 33 -6.01 -19.58 10.13
C GLU A 33 -7.44 -19.11 10.43
N LYS A 34 -7.81 -17.93 9.93
CA LYS A 34 -9.10 -17.31 10.20
C LYS A 34 -9.62 -16.59 8.97
N THR A 35 -10.94 -16.57 8.84
CA THR A 35 -11.67 -15.77 7.86
C THR A 35 -12.57 -14.75 8.55
N LEU A 36 -12.84 -13.65 7.85
CA LEU A 36 -13.65 -12.54 8.34
C LEU A 36 -14.56 -12.00 7.22
N PRO A 37 -15.51 -11.12 7.55
CA PRO A 37 -16.27 -10.37 6.57
C PRO A 37 -15.32 -9.50 5.74
N PRO A 38 -15.61 -9.27 4.45
CA PRO A 38 -14.74 -8.56 3.53
C PRO A 38 -14.21 -7.23 4.07
N LEU A 39 -15.09 -6.40 4.66
CA LEU A 39 -14.72 -5.10 5.21
C LEU A 39 -13.74 -5.21 6.39
N THR A 40 -13.91 -6.23 7.23
CA THR A 40 -13.03 -6.42 8.40
C THR A 40 -11.70 -7.06 7.98
N ALA A 41 -11.73 -8.02 7.05
CA ALA A 41 -10.52 -8.61 6.48
C ALA A 41 -9.65 -7.56 5.79
N ALA A 42 -10.24 -6.72 4.92
CA ALA A 42 -9.55 -5.60 4.27
C ALA A 42 -8.94 -4.63 5.30
N SER A 43 -9.69 -4.30 6.36
CA SER A 43 -9.21 -3.42 7.43
C SER A 43 -8.02 -4.00 8.18
N LEU A 44 -8.09 -5.27 8.56
CA LEU A 44 -7.09 -5.91 9.39
C LEU A 44 -5.81 -6.18 8.61
N ASN A 45 -5.92 -6.76 7.40
CA ASN A 45 -4.78 -6.93 6.50
C ASN A 45 -4.14 -5.56 6.18
N GLY A 46 -4.95 -4.49 6.06
CA GLY A 46 -4.48 -3.13 5.77
C GLY A 46 -3.73 -2.47 6.91
N THR A 47 -3.89 -2.98 8.12
CA THR A 47 -3.11 -2.56 9.27
C THR A 47 -1.75 -3.27 9.31
N PHE A 48 -1.65 -4.51 8.82
CA PHE A 48 -0.41 -5.28 8.89
C PHE A 48 0.70 -4.74 8.00
N ILE A 49 0.37 -4.36 6.76
CA ILE A 49 1.35 -3.94 5.75
C ILE A 49 2.19 -2.72 6.17
N PRO A 50 1.60 -1.61 6.68
CA PRO A 50 2.38 -0.45 7.10
C PRO A 50 3.08 -0.62 8.45
N SER A 51 2.87 -1.72 9.18
CA SER A 51 3.34 -1.88 10.57
C SER A 51 4.86 -1.75 10.74
N PHE A 52 5.64 -2.05 9.69
CA PHE A 52 7.10 -1.91 9.69
C PHE A 52 7.60 -0.83 8.71
N GLU A 53 6.75 0.03 8.13
CA GLU A 53 7.23 1.07 7.19
C GLU A 53 8.06 0.51 6.01
N LEU A 54 7.74 -0.70 5.54
CA LEU A 54 8.48 -1.41 4.47
C LEU A 54 7.75 -1.43 3.11
N HIS A 55 6.54 -0.87 3.07
CA HIS A 55 5.66 -0.84 1.92
C HIS A 55 6.09 0.21 0.88
N ASP A 56 5.34 0.30 -0.21
CA ASP A 56 5.61 1.19 -1.33
C ASP A 56 5.39 2.67 -0.98
N TRP A 57 5.83 3.59 -1.82
CA TRP A 57 5.47 5.01 -1.79
C TRP A 57 5.51 5.61 -3.19
N HIS A 58 4.89 6.77 -3.42
CA HIS A 58 4.89 7.42 -4.73
C HIS A 58 5.85 8.62 -4.78
N ASP A 59 6.67 8.74 -5.83
CA ASP A 59 7.70 9.79 -5.91
C ASP A 59 7.15 11.23 -5.92
N SER A 60 5.99 11.42 -6.53
CA SER A 60 5.36 12.72 -6.74
C SER A 60 4.35 13.10 -5.65
N ALA A 61 4.04 12.20 -4.71
CA ALA A 61 3.08 12.45 -3.64
C ALA A 61 3.36 11.54 -2.43
N PRO A 62 3.20 12.04 -1.18
CA PRO A 62 3.32 11.20 0.01
C PRO A 62 2.13 10.23 0.12
N LEU A 63 2.11 9.21 -0.74
CA LEU A 63 1.01 8.26 -0.91
C LEU A 63 1.51 6.82 -0.91
N HIS A 64 0.74 5.96 -0.26
CA HIS A 64 0.99 4.53 -0.07
C HIS A 64 -0.16 3.71 -0.68
N SER A 65 -0.25 3.69 -2.02
CA SER A 65 -1.44 3.24 -2.74
C SER A 65 -1.66 1.73 -2.70
N ASN A 66 -0.61 0.91 -2.86
CA ASN A 66 -0.79 -0.53 -3.00
C ASN A 66 -1.25 -1.20 -1.71
N SER A 67 -0.79 -0.71 -0.55
CA SER A 67 -1.23 -1.15 0.78
C SER A 67 -2.71 -0.89 1.07
N ILE A 68 -3.39 -0.08 0.26
CA ILE A 68 -4.82 0.22 0.38
C ILE A 68 -5.60 -0.54 -0.70
N LEU A 69 -5.20 -0.34 -1.95
CA LEU A 69 -5.94 -0.81 -3.12
C LEU A 69 -5.95 -2.34 -3.22
N LEU A 70 -4.78 -2.99 -3.08
CA LEU A 70 -4.69 -4.43 -3.24
C LEU A 70 -5.57 -5.15 -2.22
N LEU A 71 -5.61 -4.68 -0.98
CA LEU A 71 -6.35 -5.34 0.08
C LEU A 71 -7.87 -5.21 -0.05
N ALA A 72 -8.34 -4.06 -0.53
CA ALA A 72 -9.75 -3.91 -0.90
C ALA A 72 -10.12 -4.85 -2.04
N LEU A 73 -9.26 -4.96 -3.06
CA LEU A 73 -9.50 -5.82 -4.23
C LEU A 73 -9.43 -7.32 -3.89
N PHE A 74 -8.48 -7.76 -3.05
CA PHE A 74 -8.41 -9.15 -2.58
C PHE A 74 -9.68 -9.54 -1.81
N ALA A 75 -10.11 -8.71 -0.85
CA ALA A 75 -11.34 -8.98 -0.11
C ALA A 75 -12.59 -8.99 -1.04
N ALA A 76 -12.64 -8.11 -2.04
CA ALA A 76 -13.71 -8.12 -3.03
C ALA A 76 -13.69 -9.38 -3.91
N ALA A 77 -12.50 -9.83 -4.33
CA ALA A 77 -12.31 -11.02 -5.16
C ALA A 77 -12.71 -12.28 -4.39
N GLU A 78 -12.25 -12.44 -3.15
CA GLU A 78 -12.63 -13.57 -2.29
C GLU A 78 -14.15 -13.61 -2.02
N HIS A 79 -14.76 -12.46 -1.71
CA HIS A 79 -16.21 -12.36 -1.53
C HIS A 79 -16.98 -12.78 -2.80
N LYS A 80 -16.54 -12.28 -3.97
CA LYS A 80 -17.17 -12.62 -5.25
C LYS A 80 -16.99 -14.10 -5.58
N ASN A 81 -15.78 -14.64 -5.42
CA ASN A 81 -15.48 -16.06 -5.65
C ASN A 81 -16.37 -16.94 -4.75
N ALA A 82 -16.48 -16.62 -3.45
CA ALA A 82 -17.33 -17.37 -2.52
C ALA A 82 -18.83 -17.33 -2.85
N LYS A 83 -19.36 -16.17 -3.25
CA LYS A 83 -20.79 -16.00 -3.56
C LYS A 83 -21.20 -16.55 -4.92
N SER A 84 -20.34 -16.44 -5.93
CA SER A 84 -20.67 -16.80 -7.31
C SER A 84 -20.03 -18.11 -7.79
N ARG A 85 -19.05 -18.65 -7.04
CA ARG A 85 -18.15 -19.73 -7.48
C ARG A 85 -17.49 -19.44 -8.84
N ALA A 86 -17.40 -18.16 -9.21
CA ALA A 86 -16.72 -17.73 -10.42
C ALA A 86 -15.23 -17.56 -10.10
N SER A 87 -14.39 -18.18 -10.94
CA SER A 87 -12.95 -17.91 -10.94
C SER A 87 -12.74 -16.41 -11.23
N ILE A 88 -11.77 -15.83 -10.53
CA ILE A 88 -11.35 -14.45 -10.76
C ILE A 88 -9.92 -14.50 -11.32
N PRO A 89 -9.72 -14.31 -12.63
CA PRO A 89 -8.39 -14.32 -13.22
C PRO A 89 -7.48 -13.27 -12.59
N GLY A 90 -6.19 -13.54 -12.48
CA GLY A 90 -5.22 -12.56 -11.98
C GLY A 90 -5.09 -11.35 -12.90
N SER A 91 -5.36 -11.50 -14.20
CA SER A 91 -5.53 -10.38 -15.14
C SER A 91 -6.64 -9.40 -14.73
N ASP A 92 -7.73 -9.88 -14.12
CA ASP A 92 -8.82 -9.02 -13.65
C ASP A 92 -8.39 -8.20 -12.43
N LEU A 93 -7.56 -8.77 -11.54
CA LEU A 93 -6.95 -8.02 -10.44
C LEU A 93 -6.03 -6.93 -10.97
N LEU A 94 -5.13 -7.27 -11.90
CA LEU A 94 -4.22 -6.33 -12.54
C LEU A 94 -4.99 -5.22 -13.28
N LEU A 95 -6.06 -5.57 -14.00
CA LEU A 95 -6.90 -4.56 -14.66
C LEU A 95 -7.60 -3.66 -13.64
N SER A 96 -8.06 -4.23 -12.52
CA SER A 96 -8.73 -3.47 -11.46
C SER A 96 -7.79 -2.51 -10.73
N THR A 97 -6.49 -2.80 -10.65
CA THR A 97 -5.51 -1.88 -10.04
C THR A 97 -5.17 -0.69 -10.92
N ILE A 98 -5.31 -0.82 -12.24
CA ILE A 98 -4.91 0.21 -13.21
C ILE A 98 -6.09 0.95 -13.85
N SER A 99 -7.31 0.46 -13.68
CA SER A 99 -8.52 1.06 -14.26
C SER A 99 -8.88 2.37 -13.53
N ALA A 100 -8.59 3.50 -14.16
CA ALA A 100 -8.78 4.82 -13.55
C ALA A 100 -10.20 5.09 -13.04
N GLY A 101 -11.26 4.56 -13.67
CA GLY A 101 -12.63 4.73 -13.16
C GLY A 101 -12.90 3.99 -11.83
N ILE A 102 -12.26 2.83 -11.63
CA ILE A 102 -12.35 2.07 -10.37
C ILE A 102 -11.45 2.70 -9.31
N VAL A 103 -10.28 3.19 -9.72
CA VAL A 103 -9.36 3.92 -8.85
C VAL A 103 -9.96 5.27 -8.45
N GLU A 104 -10.60 6.04 -9.33
CA GLU A 104 -11.19 7.35 -9.05
C GLU A 104 -12.29 7.28 -7.97
N ASP A 105 -13.25 6.35 -8.13
CA ASP A 105 -14.33 6.16 -7.15
C ASP A 105 -13.81 5.60 -5.81
N ALA A 106 -12.80 4.73 -5.83
CA ALA A 106 -12.21 4.15 -4.63
C ALA A 106 -11.22 5.11 -3.92
N LEU A 107 -10.44 5.88 -4.68
CA LEU A 107 -9.41 6.81 -4.21
C LEU A 107 -10.04 8.11 -3.70
N GLY A 108 -11.11 8.62 -4.33
CA GLY A 108 -11.88 9.75 -3.82
C GLY A 108 -12.45 9.53 -2.41
N ILE A 109 -12.71 8.27 -2.05
CA ILE A 109 -13.23 7.87 -0.73
C ILE A 109 -12.12 7.42 0.22
N ALA A 110 -11.04 6.81 -0.28
CA ALA A 110 -9.86 6.48 0.52
C ALA A 110 -9.05 7.74 0.92
N CYS A 111 -8.99 8.77 0.07
CA CYS A 111 -8.21 9.99 0.30
C CYS A 111 -8.78 10.93 1.38
N THR A 112 -9.96 10.67 1.93
CA THR A 112 -10.42 11.38 3.14
C THR A 112 -9.73 10.89 4.42
N GLN A 113 -8.85 9.87 4.34
CA GLN A 113 -8.23 9.24 5.52
C GLN A 113 -6.72 8.98 5.40
N ALA A 114 -6.05 9.44 4.34
CA ALA A 114 -4.62 9.21 4.13
C ALA A 114 -3.75 10.16 4.99
N GLY A 115 -3.52 9.78 6.23
CA GLY A 115 -2.34 10.16 7.02
C GLY A 115 -1.53 8.91 7.37
N ASP A 116 -0.26 9.10 7.69
CA ASP A 116 0.76 8.06 7.89
C ASP A 116 0.61 7.23 9.19
N LEU A 117 -0.61 6.89 9.60
CA LEU A 117 -0.85 6.03 10.75
C LEU A 117 -1.26 4.61 10.31
N ILE A 118 -0.73 3.60 10.98
CA ILE A 118 -0.91 2.16 10.65
C ILE A 118 -2.40 1.79 10.47
N MET A 119 -3.29 2.27 11.36
CA MET A 119 -4.73 1.98 11.26
C MET A 119 -5.42 2.70 10.09
N GLN A 120 -4.86 3.80 9.59
CA GLN A 120 -5.50 4.59 8.53
C GLN A 120 -5.49 3.86 7.19
N HIS A 121 -4.48 3.02 6.92
CA HIS A 121 -4.48 2.13 5.76
C HIS A 121 -5.61 1.09 5.82
N GLY A 122 -5.80 0.49 7.00
CA GLY A 122 -6.92 -0.42 7.25
C GLY A 122 -8.28 0.26 7.04
N PHE A 123 -8.47 1.44 7.62
CA PHE A 123 -9.72 2.19 7.42
C PHE A 123 -9.92 2.65 5.97
N ALA A 124 -8.87 3.06 5.28
CA ALA A 124 -8.94 3.45 3.87
C ALA A 124 -9.36 2.26 2.99
N ALA A 125 -8.74 1.08 3.16
CA ALA A 125 -9.07 -0.12 2.40
C ALA A 125 -10.52 -0.56 2.65
N ARG A 126 -10.93 -0.56 3.93
CA ARG A 126 -12.31 -0.85 4.34
C ARG A 126 -13.31 0.12 3.71
N ASN A 127 -13.04 1.41 3.80
CA ASN A 127 -14.01 2.44 3.41
C ASN A 127 -14.13 2.54 1.89
N GLY A 128 -13.01 2.38 1.15
CA GLY A 128 -13.04 2.25 -0.31
C GLY A 128 -13.86 1.05 -0.76
N LEU A 129 -13.64 -0.13 -0.15
CA LEU A 129 -14.42 -1.33 -0.45
C LEU A 129 -15.92 -1.15 -0.14
N CYS A 130 -16.24 -0.59 1.03
CA CYS A 130 -17.62 -0.31 1.44
C CYS A 130 -18.31 0.60 0.43
N ALA A 131 -17.64 1.67 0.00
CA ALA A 131 -18.21 2.59 -0.96
C ALA A 131 -18.43 1.98 -2.34
N ALA A 132 -17.48 1.19 -2.85
CA ALA A 132 -17.65 0.48 -4.11
C ALA A 132 -18.87 -0.47 -4.06
N LEU A 133 -19.10 -1.14 -2.93
CA LEU A 133 -20.23 -2.05 -2.73
C LEU A 133 -21.56 -1.28 -2.60
N LEU A 134 -21.56 -0.14 -1.90
CA LEU A 134 -22.73 0.75 -1.84
C LEU A 134 -23.09 1.29 -3.23
N ALA A 135 -22.11 1.78 -4.00
CA ALA A 135 -22.30 2.27 -5.35
C ALA A 135 -22.84 1.16 -6.28
N LYS A 136 -22.30 -0.06 -6.18
CA LYS A 136 -22.83 -1.24 -6.89
C LYS A 136 -24.28 -1.56 -6.51
N GLY A 137 -24.66 -1.32 -5.26
CA GLY A 137 -26.04 -1.43 -4.77
C GLY A 137 -26.97 -0.30 -5.22
N GLY A 138 -26.49 0.65 -6.02
CA GLY A 138 -27.26 1.80 -6.52
C GLY A 138 -27.29 2.99 -5.56
N TYR A 139 -26.47 2.99 -4.51
CA TYR A 139 -26.31 4.17 -3.65
C TYR A 139 -25.61 5.29 -4.42
N VAL A 140 -26.21 6.47 -4.44
CA VAL A 140 -25.62 7.66 -5.08
C VAL A 140 -25.29 8.69 -4.01
N GLY A 141 -24.01 9.05 -3.94
CA GLY A 141 -23.51 10.10 -3.04
C GLY A 141 -23.89 11.51 -3.50
N ILE A 142 -23.47 12.51 -2.71
CA ILE A 142 -23.64 13.92 -3.07
C ILE A 142 -22.75 14.23 -4.28
N LYS A 143 -23.33 14.75 -5.37
CA LYS A 143 -22.55 15.16 -6.55
C LYS A 143 -21.61 16.32 -6.21
N GLY A 144 -20.39 16.29 -6.77
CA GLY A 144 -19.40 17.36 -6.59
C GLY A 144 -18.72 17.39 -5.23
N SER A 145 -18.70 16.27 -4.50
CA SER A 145 -18.09 16.14 -3.17
C SER A 145 -16.56 15.94 -3.19
N PHE A 146 -15.85 16.46 -4.19
CA PHE A 146 -14.40 16.32 -4.27
C PHE A 146 -13.71 16.93 -3.04
N PRO A 147 -12.66 16.28 -2.49
CA PRO A 147 -11.85 16.84 -1.41
C PRO A 147 -11.35 18.23 -1.79
N ARG A 148 -11.63 19.23 -0.94
CA ARG A 148 -11.18 20.61 -1.16
C ARG A 148 -9.82 20.81 -0.50
N ALA A 149 -8.86 21.31 -1.26
CA ALA A 149 -7.60 21.82 -0.73
C ALA A 149 -7.83 23.21 -0.09
N PRO A 150 -7.72 23.35 1.24
CA PRO A 150 -7.94 24.63 1.91
C PRO A 150 -6.93 25.67 1.43
N GLY A 151 -7.40 26.87 1.07
CA GLY A 151 -6.53 27.98 0.62
C GLY A 151 -6.00 27.86 -0.81
N LYS A 152 -6.51 26.92 -1.63
CA LYS A 152 -6.21 26.82 -3.06
C LYS A 152 -7.40 27.28 -3.91
N ASP A 153 -7.12 27.94 -5.04
CA ASP A 153 -8.10 28.33 -6.05
C ASP A 153 -7.60 27.89 -7.44
N PRO A 154 -8.30 26.96 -8.13
CA PRO A 154 -9.47 26.23 -7.66
C PRO A 154 -9.13 25.26 -6.49
N PRO A 155 -10.11 24.93 -5.63
CA PRO A 155 -9.89 24.07 -4.47
C PRO A 155 -9.64 22.60 -4.82
N TYR A 156 -9.85 22.20 -6.08
CA TYR A 156 -9.54 20.89 -6.64
C TYR A 156 -9.33 21.03 -8.14
N LEU A 157 -8.62 20.08 -8.73
CA LEU A 157 -8.29 20.07 -10.16
C LEU A 157 -8.89 18.80 -10.79
N ILE A 158 -10.13 18.90 -11.26
CA ILE A 158 -10.84 17.75 -11.85
C ILE A 158 -10.13 17.23 -13.10
N ASP A 159 -9.56 18.14 -13.89
CA ASP A 159 -8.86 17.79 -15.12
C ASP A 159 -7.56 17.02 -14.86
N GLU A 160 -6.96 17.15 -13.66
CA GLU A 160 -5.76 16.38 -13.31
C GLU A 160 -6.07 14.88 -13.13
N VAL A 161 -7.32 14.49 -12.85
CA VAL A 161 -7.73 13.09 -12.70
C VAL A 161 -7.64 12.34 -14.04
N CYS A 162 -8.04 13.01 -15.13
CA CYS A 162 -8.06 12.43 -16.48
C CYS A 162 -6.88 12.90 -17.35
N LYS A 163 -5.95 13.68 -16.78
CA LYS A 163 -4.84 14.24 -17.53
C LYS A 163 -3.94 13.14 -18.07
N ALA A 164 -3.63 13.23 -19.36
CA ALA A 164 -2.79 12.25 -20.06
C ALA A 164 -3.28 10.79 -19.91
N PHE A 165 -4.60 10.60 -19.78
CA PHE A 165 -5.20 9.27 -19.73
C PHE A 165 -4.73 8.40 -20.90
N GLY A 166 -4.35 7.15 -20.60
CA GLY A 166 -3.77 6.21 -21.56
C GLY A 166 -2.33 6.49 -21.99
N ASN A 167 -1.74 7.62 -21.60
CA ASN A 167 -0.36 8.00 -21.94
C ASN A 167 0.56 8.02 -20.72
N THR A 168 0.06 8.44 -19.55
CA THR A 168 0.83 8.49 -18.31
C THR A 168 0.27 7.48 -17.31
N TRP A 169 1.14 6.57 -16.86
CA TRP A 169 0.81 5.57 -15.84
C TRP A 169 1.51 5.96 -14.53
N GLN A 170 0.73 6.43 -13.54
CA GLN A 170 1.27 6.79 -12.22
C GLN A 170 1.92 5.60 -11.49
N LEU A 171 1.69 4.37 -11.94
CA LEU A 171 2.37 3.17 -11.46
C LEU A 171 3.90 3.26 -11.61
N GLU A 172 4.39 3.98 -12.63
CA GLU A 172 5.82 4.20 -12.85
C GLU A 172 6.46 5.10 -11.77
N GLY A 173 5.64 5.84 -11.02
CA GLY A 173 6.05 6.65 -9.88
C GLY A 173 6.17 5.88 -8.57
N ILE A 174 5.72 4.62 -8.52
CA ILE A 174 5.76 3.77 -7.32
C ILE A 174 7.20 3.34 -7.02
N ARG A 175 7.58 3.38 -5.75
CA ARG A 175 8.91 3.09 -5.23
C ARG A 175 8.81 2.09 -4.09
N VAL A 176 9.78 1.19 -3.98
CA VAL A 176 9.85 0.21 -2.89
C VAL A 176 10.88 0.66 -1.86
N LYS A 177 10.48 0.76 -0.59
CA LYS A 177 11.37 1.11 0.53
C LYS A 177 12.45 0.03 0.72
N LYS A 178 13.73 0.41 0.79
CA LYS A 178 14.80 -0.54 1.11
C LYS A 178 14.86 -0.88 2.60
N HIS A 179 14.76 0.15 3.43
CA HIS A 179 14.80 0.08 4.88
C HIS A 179 13.42 0.25 5.52
N SER A 180 13.24 -0.30 6.71
CA SER A 180 12.05 -0.20 7.58
C SER A 180 11.95 1.21 8.19
N ALA A 181 11.82 2.23 7.36
CA ALA A 181 11.89 3.63 7.76
C ALA A 181 11.16 4.55 6.75
N MET A 182 10.80 5.76 7.20
CA MET A 182 10.21 6.81 6.33
C MET A 182 11.10 7.07 5.12
N ALA A 183 10.52 7.21 3.93
CA ALA A 183 11.24 7.38 2.66
C ALA A 183 12.36 8.46 2.71
N GLY A 184 12.09 9.61 3.35
CA GLY A 184 13.06 10.70 3.48
C GLY A 184 14.34 10.35 4.25
N THR A 185 14.33 9.29 5.07
CA THR A 185 15.49 8.88 5.88
C THR A 185 16.42 7.89 5.16
N HIS A 186 15.98 7.29 4.04
CA HIS A 186 16.74 6.21 3.39
C HIS A 186 18.10 6.69 2.87
N CYS A 187 18.18 7.93 2.37
CA CYS A 187 19.43 8.52 1.90
C CYS A 187 20.48 8.57 3.02
N MET A 188 20.06 8.95 4.23
CA MET A 188 20.92 9.06 5.39
C MET A 188 21.37 7.69 5.88
N ILE A 189 20.45 6.72 5.93
CA ILE A 189 20.78 5.34 6.30
C ILE A 189 21.86 4.78 5.37
N GLU A 190 21.73 4.99 4.05
CA GLU A 190 22.72 4.51 3.10
C GLU A 190 24.07 5.22 3.24
N CYS A 191 24.09 6.54 3.50
CA CYS A 191 25.34 7.27 3.72
C CYS A 191 26.05 6.82 5.00
N ILE A 192 25.31 6.61 6.08
CA ILE A 192 25.87 6.15 7.36
C ILE A 192 26.40 4.73 7.22
N ALA A 193 25.66 3.82 6.58
CA ALA A 193 26.12 2.45 6.36
C ALA A 193 27.45 2.44 5.59
N ALA A 194 27.58 3.27 4.54
CA ALA A 194 28.82 3.37 3.78
C ALA A 194 29.98 3.98 4.59
N LEU A 195 29.69 4.88 5.55
CA LEU A 195 30.70 5.39 6.47
C LEU A 195 31.09 4.35 7.53
N GLN A 196 30.14 3.55 8.01
CA GLN A 196 30.42 2.45 8.93
C GLN A 196 31.30 1.38 8.29
N ASP A 197 31.12 1.10 6.99
CA ASP A 197 31.99 0.19 6.24
C ASP A 197 33.44 0.70 6.15
N GLU A 198 33.63 2.02 6.03
CA GLU A 198 34.95 2.67 5.98
C GLU A 198 35.59 2.83 7.37
N TYR A 199 34.76 3.00 8.41
CA TYR A 199 35.17 3.27 9.79
C TYR A 199 34.43 2.35 10.77
N PRO A 200 34.72 1.03 10.78
CA PRO A 200 33.92 0.03 11.50
C PRO A 200 33.92 0.19 13.03
N ASP A 201 34.98 0.77 13.59
CA ASP A 201 35.13 0.99 15.04
C ASP A 201 34.70 2.40 15.49
N ALA A 202 34.32 3.27 14.55
CA ALA A 202 33.95 4.64 14.87
C ALA A 202 32.46 4.73 15.25
N LEU A 203 32.17 5.42 16.36
CA LEU A 203 30.81 5.88 16.64
C LEU A 203 30.48 7.02 15.67
N ILE A 204 29.49 6.80 14.79
CA ILE A 204 29.03 7.79 13.81
C ILE A 204 27.74 8.45 14.30
N GLU A 205 27.77 9.78 14.45
CA GLU A 205 26.64 10.62 14.84
C GLU A 205 26.11 11.43 13.65
N LEU A 206 24.79 11.44 13.48
CA LEU A 206 24.10 12.23 12.45
C LEU A 206 24.15 13.74 12.74
N GLY A 207 24.49 14.56 11.73
CA GLY A 207 24.41 16.02 11.83
C GLY A 207 22.98 16.58 11.78
N GLU A 208 22.79 17.84 12.22
CA GLU A 208 21.48 18.52 12.38
C GLU A 208 20.62 18.64 11.11
N TRP A 209 21.17 18.47 9.90
CA TRP A 209 20.45 18.74 8.64
C TRP A 209 19.36 17.71 8.28
N ALA A 210 19.24 16.62 9.03
CA ALA A 210 18.35 15.50 8.70
C ALA A 210 16.86 15.68 9.09
N PHE A 211 16.46 16.85 9.61
CA PHE A 211 15.14 17.04 10.24
C PHE A 211 14.13 17.90 9.47
N ASP A 212 14.44 18.39 8.27
CA ASP A 212 13.46 19.15 7.48
C ASP A 212 12.48 18.22 6.72
N HIS A 213 11.22 18.35 7.15
CA HIS A 213 9.99 17.65 6.82
C HIS A 213 9.79 17.21 5.35
N GLY A 214 9.04 16.11 5.19
CA GLY A 214 8.76 15.43 3.92
C GLY A 214 8.25 16.31 2.78
N GLY A 215 8.57 15.91 1.54
CA GLY A 215 8.30 16.66 0.30
C GLY A 215 9.55 17.01 -0.51
N TRP A 216 10.72 16.50 -0.12
CA TRP A 216 11.99 16.79 -0.79
C TRP A 216 12.22 15.93 -2.05
N GLY A 217 12.50 16.57 -3.19
CA GLY A 217 12.87 15.90 -4.42
C GLY A 217 14.36 15.52 -4.41
N ALA A 218 14.66 14.28 -4.02
CA ALA A 218 16.03 13.83 -3.94
C ALA A 218 16.72 13.72 -5.31
N LYS A 219 17.90 14.34 -5.45
CA LYS A 219 18.71 14.34 -6.67
C LYS A 219 20.05 13.66 -6.42
N ARG A 220 20.56 12.95 -7.43
CA ARG A 220 21.91 12.37 -7.42
C ARG A 220 22.97 13.46 -7.56
N PRO A 221 24.15 13.31 -6.91
CA PRO A 221 24.47 12.29 -5.89
C PRO A 221 23.73 12.53 -4.56
N LEU A 222 23.52 11.48 -3.76
CA LEU A 222 23.00 11.65 -2.39
C LEU A 222 24.12 11.99 -1.44
N ASN A 223 23.85 12.93 -0.53
CA ASN A 223 24.86 13.48 0.37
C ASN A 223 24.41 13.26 1.81
N GLY A 224 25.32 12.75 2.63
CA GLY A 224 25.15 12.62 4.07
C GLY A 224 26.33 13.25 4.82
N ASP A 225 26.03 13.88 5.94
CA ASP A 225 27.00 14.54 6.81
C ASP A 225 26.86 14.01 8.24
N SER A 226 27.99 13.61 8.82
CA SER A 226 28.04 12.98 10.13
C SER A 226 29.32 13.35 10.88
N ARG A 227 29.39 13.00 12.16
CA ARG A 227 30.57 13.16 13.01
C ARG A 227 31.04 11.81 13.53
N ILE A 228 32.33 11.69 13.84
CA ILE A 228 32.87 10.56 14.61
C ILE A 228 33.22 10.98 16.03
N ASP A 229 33.30 10.00 16.94
CA ASP A 229 33.80 10.21 18.32
C ASP A 229 35.13 10.98 18.29
N GLY A 230 35.18 12.11 19.02
CA GLY A 230 36.28 13.08 18.95
C GLY A 230 36.03 14.32 18.06
N GLY A 231 34.85 14.46 17.44
CA GLY A 231 34.38 15.71 16.83
C GLY A 231 34.80 15.95 15.38
N GLN A 232 35.44 14.98 14.72
CA GLN A 232 35.77 15.08 13.30
C GLN A 232 34.48 14.93 12.46
N ARG A 233 34.27 15.87 11.54
CA ARG A 233 33.16 15.85 10.56
C ARG A 233 33.56 15.01 9.35
N LEU A 234 32.70 14.06 8.97
CA LEU A 234 32.81 13.24 7.77
C LEU A 234 31.64 13.54 6.84
N MET A 235 31.93 13.66 5.54
CA MET A 235 30.91 13.81 4.51
C MET A 235 31.00 12.64 3.54
N LYS A 236 29.87 12.00 3.26
CA LYS A 236 29.77 10.90 2.30
C LYS A 236 28.85 11.29 1.16
N HIS A 237 29.29 11.06 -0.06
CA HIS A 237 28.48 11.19 -1.27
C HIS A 237 28.32 9.80 -1.90
N LEU A 238 27.09 9.46 -2.27
CA LEU A 238 26.76 8.23 -2.97
C LEU A 238 26.25 8.56 -4.38
N GLU A 239 26.98 8.06 -5.38
CA GLU A 239 26.63 8.20 -6.80
C GLU A 239 25.46 7.28 -7.21
N ALA A 240 25.44 6.07 -6.65
CA ALA A 240 24.51 4.99 -7.00
C ALA A 240 23.57 4.51 -5.85
N PRO A 241 22.97 5.40 -5.02
CA PRO A 241 22.07 4.98 -3.95
C PRO A 241 20.81 4.29 -4.48
N LYS A 242 20.33 3.28 -3.75
CA LYS A 242 19.12 2.51 -4.08
C LYS A 242 17.85 3.13 -3.49
N SER A 243 18.01 4.14 -2.64
CA SER A 243 16.93 4.90 -2.00
C SER A 243 16.25 5.94 -2.91
N ILE A 244 16.82 6.24 -4.09
CA ILE A 244 16.29 7.22 -5.06
C ILE A 244 16.30 6.66 -6.49
N PRO A 245 15.53 7.23 -7.43
CA PRO A 245 15.43 6.73 -8.81
C PRO A 245 16.79 6.45 -9.47
N PRO A 246 16.98 5.28 -10.14
CA PRO A 246 15.94 4.31 -10.51
C PRO A 246 15.45 3.39 -9.36
N GLY A 247 16.03 3.47 -8.17
CA GLY A 247 15.59 2.70 -7.00
C GLY A 247 16.10 1.26 -6.99
N LEU A 248 15.36 0.38 -6.29
CA LEU A 248 15.61 -1.06 -6.27
C LEU A 248 15.28 -1.68 -7.64
N SER A 249 16.16 -2.55 -8.14
CA SER A 249 15.87 -3.38 -9.32
C SER A 249 14.89 -4.51 -8.98
N ASN A 250 14.33 -5.17 -10.01
CA ASN A 250 13.47 -6.36 -9.81
C ASN A 250 14.19 -7.45 -9.01
N GLN A 251 15.49 -7.64 -9.24
CA GLN A 251 16.30 -8.60 -8.51
C GLN A 251 16.45 -8.19 -7.03
N ASP A 252 16.70 -6.90 -6.76
CA ASP A 252 16.76 -6.38 -5.39
C ASP A 252 15.42 -6.58 -4.65
N ILE A 253 14.29 -6.40 -5.35
CA ILE A 253 12.95 -6.60 -4.78
C ILE A 253 12.71 -8.08 -4.44
N LEU A 254 13.13 -8.99 -5.31
CA LEU A 254 13.03 -10.44 -5.06
C LEU A 254 13.92 -10.87 -3.88
N GLU A 255 15.15 -10.37 -3.82
CA GLU A 255 16.06 -10.63 -2.70
C GLU A 255 15.50 -10.08 -1.40
N LYS A 256 14.95 -8.87 -1.42
CA LYS A 256 14.24 -8.28 -0.27
C LYS A 256 13.07 -9.16 0.16
N TRP A 257 12.19 -9.57 -0.76
CA TRP A 257 11.06 -10.46 -0.48
C TRP A 257 11.53 -11.73 0.24
N ARG A 258 12.57 -12.38 -0.29
CA ARG A 258 13.13 -13.60 0.30
C ARG A 258 13.70 -13.34 1.69
N ALA A 259 14.47 -12.26 1.86
CA ALA A 259 15.08 -11.89 3.13
C ALA A 259 14.05 -11.61 4.24
N ILE A 260 12.95 -10.90 3.92
CA ILE A 260 11.94 -10.55 4.93
C ILE A 260 10.99 -11.71 5.27
N THR A 261 10.93 -12.75 4.44
CA THR A 261 10.01 -13.87 4.62
C THR A 261 10.67 -15.17 5.07
N VAL A 262 12.00 -15.29 4.97
CA VAL A 262 12.74 -16.53 5.28
C VAL A 262 12.51 -17.07 6.69
N THR A 263 12.27 -16.18 7.67
CA THR A 263 11.97 -16.57 9.05
C THR A 263 10.48 -16.59 9.38
N VAL A 264 9.62 -16.20 8.43
CA VAL A 264 8.19 -15.92 8.65
C VAL A 264 7.30 -17.01 8.07
N ILE A 265 7.68 -17.56 6.91
CA ILE A 265 7.00 -18.64 6.19
C ILE A 265 8.01 -19.66 5.69
N ASP A 266 7.54 -20.90 5.50
CA ASP A 266 8.37 -21.96 4.94
C ASP A 266 8.77 -21.71 3.48
N ASP A 267 9.85 -22.36 3.06
CA ASP A 267 10.45 -22.20 1.74
C ASP A 267 9.53 -22.59 0.58
N GLU A 268 8.70 -23.64 0.78
CA GLU A 268 7.78 -24.11 -0.24
C GLU A 268 6.69 -23.08 -0.50
N LYS A 269 6.05 -22.59 0.56
CA LYS A 269 5.04 -21.54 0.52
C LYS A 269 5.60 -20.24 -0.06
N ARG A 270 6.79 -19.82 0.37
CA ARG A 270 7.47 -18.62 -0.15
C ARG A 270 7.69 -18.71 -1.66
N ARG A 271 8.19 -19.85 -2.16
CA ARG A 271 8.41 -20.09 -3.60
C ARG A 271 7.11 -20.11 -4.39
N LYS A 272 6.05 -20.70 -3.85
CA LYS A 272 4.72 -20.72 -4.49
C LYS A 272 4.15 -19.31 -4.62
N ILE A 273 4.17 -18.52 -3.54
CA ILE A 273 3.74 -17.11 -3.57
C ILE A 273 4.55 -16.33 -4.59
N GLU A 274 5.88 -16.44 -4.56
CA GLU A 274 6.77 -15.76 -5.52
C GLU A 274 6.42 -16.13 -6.97
N ASN A 275 6.23 -17.42 -7.26
CA ASN A 275 5.89 -17.88 -8.60
C ASN A 275 4.52 -17.36 -9.07
N VAL A 276 3.49 -17.44 -8.22
CA VAL A 276 2.14 -16.97 -8.56
C VAL A 276 2.13 -15.46 -8.79
N VAL A 277 2.81 -14.68 -7.95
CA VAL A 277 2.86 -13.21 -8.10
C VAL A 277 3.62 -12.80 -9.37
N LEU A 278 4.70 -13.50 -9.72
CA LEU A 278 5.49 -13.21 -10.94
C LEU A 278 4.77 -13.58 -12.25
N HIS A 279 3.75 -14.43 -12.20
CA HIS A 279 2.96 -14.88 -13.36
C HIS A 279 1.47 -14.58 -13.18
N LEU A 280 1.15 -13.53 -12.41
CA LEU A 280 -0.21 -13.22 -11.98
C LEU A 280 -1.15 -12.97 -13.17
N GLU A 281 -0.65 -12.42 -14.27
CA GLU A 281 -1.42 -12.21 -15.50
C GLU A 281 -1.96 -13.48 -16.13
N GLY A 282 -1.28 -14.62 -15.90
CA GLY A 282 -1.68 -15.93 -16.39
C GLY A 282 -2.42 -16.79 -15.36
N LEU A 283 -2.70 -16.26 -14.17
CA LEU A 283 -3.39 -17.00 -13.12
C LEU A 283 -4.89 -17.11 -13.41
N ASP A 284 -5.42 -18.33 -13.46
CA ASP A 284 -6.83 -18.59 -13.74
C ASP A 284 -7.76 -18.18 -12.58
N ASP A 285 -7.32 -18.34 -11.34
CA ASP A 285 -8.12 -17.98 -10.17
C ASP A 285 -7.27 -17.46 -9.02
N LEU A 286 -7.52 -16.21 -8.61
CA LEU A 286 -6.91 -15.55 -7.46
C LEU A 286 -7.12 -16.31 -6.14
N ALA A 287 -8.12 -17.19 -6.06
CA ALA A 287 -8.29 -18.08 -4.91
C ALA A 287 -6.99 -18.85 -4.60
N GLU A 288 -6.20 -19.24 -5.60
CA GLU A 288 -4.90 -19.90 -5.37
C GLU A 288 -3.95 -19.03 -4.56
N LEU A 289 -3.84 -17.74 -4.89
CA LEU A 289 -3.00 -16.81 -4.15
C LEU A 289 -3.57 -16.52 -2.76
N ALA A 290 -4.88 -16.33 -2.63
CA ALA A 290 -5.52 -16.11 -1.33
C ALA A 290 -5.27 -17.29 -0.36
N GLU A 291 -5.36 -18.51 -0.87
CA GLU A 291 -5.06 -19.75 -0.15
C GLU A 291 -3.60 -19.84 0.29
N LEU A 292 -2.66 -19.33 -0.52
CA LEU A 292 -1.26 -19.24 -0.13
C LEU A 292 -1.00 -18.17 0.94
N LEU A 293 -1.85 -17.14 1.05
CA LEU A 293 -1.66 -16.06 2.04
C LEU A 293 -2.27 -16.41 3.41
N LYS A 294 -3.09 -17.45 3.50
CA LYS A 294 -3.65 -17.96 4.76
C LYS A 294 -2.62 -18.72 5.59
N GLY A 295 -2.93 -18.97 6.87
CA GLY A 295 -2.16 -19.87 7.73
C GLY A 295 -1.12 -19.15 8.58
N LYS A 296 -0.88 -19.68 9.78
CA LYS A 296 -0.10 -19.01 10.82
C LYS A 296 1.34 -18.73 10.37
N THR A 297 1.73 -17.46 10.38
CA THR A 297 3.13 -17.04 10.17
C THR A 297 3.91 -17.01 11.49
N ALA A 298 5.23 -17.16 11.42
CA ALA A 298 6.10 -16.93 12.56
C ALA A 298 6.20 -15.42 12.90
N ASN A 299 6.55 -15.11 14.14
CA ASN A 299 6.77 -13.74 14.58
C ASN A 299 8.19 -13.30 14.20
N SER A 300 8.31 -12.30 13.32
CA SER A 300 9.59 -11.81 12.79
C SER A 300 10.52 -11.16 13.82
N ILE A 301 10.00 -10.78 14.99
CA ILE A 301 10.78 -10.13 16.07
C ILE A 301 10.91 -10.99 17.33
N ALA A 302 10.27 -12.16 17.39
CA ALA A 302 10.44 -13.07 18.50
C ALA A 302 11.83 -13.75 18.38
N ARG A 303 12.70 -13.46 19.34
CA ARG A 303 14.01 -14.14 19.50
C ARG A 303 13.82 -15.49 20.18
#